data_AF-A0A8T3KQZ5-F1
#
_entry.id   AF-A0A8T3KQZ5-F1
#
_cell.length_a   1.000
_cell.length_b   1.000
_cell.length_c   1.000
_cell.angle_alpha   90.00
_cell.angle_beta   90.00
_cell.angle_gamma   90.00
#
_symmetry.space_group_name_H-M   'P 1'
#
loop_
_entity.id
_entity.type
_entity.pdbx_description
1 polymer ?
#
loop_
_entity_poly.entity_id
_entity_poly.type
_entity_poly.pdbx_seq_one_letter_code
_entity_poly.pdbx_strand_id
1 'polypeptide(L)' 'MNILLSEKGAVVSEANTGIEAINLATKKQFDLILMDVHMPKLKGTDAAIRIRETSVS' A
#
# COMPACT_ATOMS: atom_id res chain seq x y z
N MET A 1 -10.85 -4.96 -6.03
CA MET A 1 -9.72 -4.53 -6.90
C MET A 1 -8.78 -5.70 -7.22
N ASN A 2 -8.56 -6.62 -6.29
CA ASN A 2 -7.63 -7.74 -6.43
C ASN A 2 -7.92 -8.72 -7.59
N ILE A 3 -9.19 -9.05 -7.84
CA ILE A 3 -9.56 -9.99 -8.93
C ILE A 3 -9.04 -9.51 -10.29
N LEU A 4 -9.27 -8.23 -10.63
CA LEU A 4 -8.86 -7.67 -11.92
C LEU A 4 -7.33 -7.62 -12.09
N LEU A 5 -6.59 -7.26 -11.04
CA LEU A 5 -5.13 -7.16 -11.12
C LEU A 5 -4.47 -8.53 -11.15
N SER A 6 -5.00 -9.49 -10.38
CA SER A 6 -4.54 -10.88 -10.40
C SER A 6 -4.76 -11.53 -11.76
N GLU A 7 -5.89 -11.28 -12.42
CA GLU A 7 -6.16 -11.74 -13.79
C GLU A 7 -5.19 -11.18 -14.83
N LYS A 8 -4.56 -10.03 -14.55
CA LYS A 8 -3.52 -9.44 -15.40
C LYS A 8 -2.11 -9.93 -15.05
N GLY A 9 -1.98 -10.91 -14.15
CA GLY A 9 -0.70 -11.52 -13.76
C GLY A 9 0.05 -10.78 -12.66
N ALA A 10 -0.56 -9.79 -12.01
CA ALA A 10 0.06 -9.11 -10.88
C ALA A 10 -0.03 -9.97 -9.60
N VAL A 11 1.02 -9.96 -8.78
CA VAL A 11 0.98 -10.53 -7.42
C VAL A 11 0.45 -9.46 -6.48
N VAL A 12 -0.77 -9.64 -5.97
CA VAL A 12 -1.47 -8.62 -5.20
C VAL A 12 -1.38 -8.91 -3.70
N SER A 13 -1.16 -7.86 -2.90
CA SER A 13 -1.37 -7.87 -1.45
C SER A 13 -2.41 -6.80 -1.10
N GLU A 14 -3.26 -7.08 -0.11
CA GLU A 14 -4.32 -6.16 0.34
C GLU A 14 -3.99 -5.56 1.72
N ALA A 15 -4.33 -4.29 1.89
CA ALA A 15 -4.29 -3.57 3.17
C ALA A 15 -5.64 -2.88 3.39
N ASN A 16 -6.22 -3.02 4.58
CA ASN A 16 -7.52 -2.43 4.92
C ASN A 16 -7.40 -1.11 5.70
N THR A 17 -6.18 -0.73 6.09
CA THR A 17 -5.89 0.52 6.79
C THR A 17 -4.53 1.07 6.37
N GLY A 18 -4.31 2.38 6.56
CA GLY A 18 -3.01 2.98 6.26
C GLY A 18 -1.86 2.41 7.09
N ILE A 19 -2.14 1.90 8.30
CA ILE A 19 -1.13 1.25 9.16
C ILE A 19 -0.71 -0.10 8.57
N GLU A 20 -1.67 -0.91 8.09
CA GLU A 20 -1.36 -2.17 7.41
C GLU A 20 -0.55 -1.93 6.14
N ALA A 21 -0.88 -0.88 5.38
CA ALA A 21 -0.16 -0.54 4.16
C ALA A 21 1.31 -0.17 4.44
N ILE A 22 1.57 0.64 5.47
CA ILE A 22 2.94 0.97 5.91
C ILE A 22 3.70 -0.30 6.34
N ASN A 23 3.06 -1.17 7.13
CA ASN A 23 3.67 -2.40 7.61
C ASN A 23 3.99 -3.39 6.48
N LEU A 24 3.17 -3.44 5.43
CA LEU A 24 3.45 -4.26 4.25
C LEU A 24 4.60 -3.68 3.43
N ALA A 25 4.57 -2.38 3.15
CA ALA A 25 5.57 -1.70 2.34
C ALA A 25 6.97 -1.69 2.98
N THR A 26 7.06 -1.76 4.31
CA THR A 26 8.34 -1.90 5.02
C THR A 26 8.90 -3.33 5.01
N LYS A 27 8.03 -4.35 4.83
CA LYS A 27 8.43 -5.76 4.84
C LYS A 27 8.64 -6.35 3.45
N LYS A 28 8.08 -5.73 2.42
CA LYS A 28 8.09 -6.20 1.04
C LYS A 28 8.31 -5.04 0.09
N GLN A 29 9.09 -5.27 -0.96
CA GLN A 29 9.13 -4.33 -2.08
C GLN A 29 7.90 -4.52 -2.97
N PHE A 30 7.36 -3.41 -3.45
CA PHE A 30 6.26 -3.37 -4.40
C PHE A 30 6.65 -2.47 -5.56
N ASP A 31 6.38 -2.93 -6.79
CA ASP A 31 6.57 -2.10 -7.99
C ASP A 31 5.54 -0.97 -8.06
N LEU A 32 4.34 -1.20 -7.49
CA LEU A 32 3.25 -0.24 -7.46
C LEU A 32 2.41 -0.40 -6.18
N ILE A 33 2.08 0.72 -5.54
CA ILE A 33 1.13 0.78 -4.44
C ILE A 33 -0.05 1.65 -4.87
N LEU A 34 -1.24 1.05 -4.88
CA LEU A 34 -2.51 1.77 -5.06
C LEU A 34 -3.08 2.06 -3.68
N MET A 35 -3.34 3.34 -3.39
CA MET A 35 -3.72 3.81 -2.07
C MET A 35 -5.03 4.60 -2.15
N ASP A 36 -6.03 4.22 -1.35
CA ASP A 36 -7.22 5.04 -1.16
C ASP A 36 -6.90 6.24 -0.27
N VAL A 37 -7.29 7.45 -0.69
CA VAL A 37 -7.13 8.68 0.09
C VAL A 37 -7.93 8.60 1.39
N HIS A 38 -9.16 8.06 1.34
CA HIS A 38 -10.07 8.00 2.46
C HIS A 38 -10.04 6.62 3.11
N MET A 39 -9.11 6.43 4.03
CA MET A 39 -9.01 5.19 4.81
C MET A 39 -9.38 5.39 6.28
N PRO A 40 -9.92 4.36 6.94
CA PRO A 40 -10.11 4.36 8.38
C PRO A 40 -8.77 4.42 9.12
N LYS A 41 -8.76 5.09 10.28
CA LYS A 41 -7.62 5.28 11.21
C LYS A 41 -6.49 6.20 10.70
N LEU A 42 -6.03 6.03 9.46
CA LEU A 42 -4.95 6.84 8.87
C LEU A 42 -5.27 7.15 7.41
N LYS A 43 -5.16 8.43 7.01
CA LYS A 43 -5.39 8.83 5.61
C LYS A 43 -4.36 8.19 4.69
N GLY A 44 -4.75 7.86 3.46
CA GLY A 44 -3.83 7.27 2.49
C GLY A 44 -2.69 8.18 2.09
N THR A 45 -2.91 9.50 2.08
CA THR A 45 -1.86 10.48 1.83
C THR A 45 -0.76 10.42 2.88
N ASP A 46 -1.14 10.32 4.16
CA ASP A 46 -0.19 10.26 5.27
C ASP A 46 0.57 8.92 5.26
N ALA A 47 -0.11 7.83 4.90
CA ALA A 47 0.52 6.53 4.69
C ALA A 47 1.54 6.57 3.54
N ALA A 48 1.20 7.19 2.42
CA ALA A 48 2.09 7.32 1.26
C ALA A 48 3.35 8.14 1.58
N ILE A 49 3.21 9.23 2.34
CA ILE A 49 4.35 10.04 2.81
C ILE A 49 5.29 9.18 3.66
N ARG A 50 4.76 8.48 4.68
CA ARG A 50 5.58 7.62 5.56
C ARG A 50 6.27 6.50 4.81
N ILE A 51 5.57 5.84 3.88
CA ILE A 51 6.18 4.79 3.04
C ILE A 51 7.35 5.36 2.25
N ARG A 52 7.21 6.56 1.69
CA ARG A 52 8.30 7.22 0.97
C ARG A 52 9.49 7.51 1.89
N GLU A 53 9.26 8.04 3.08
CA GLU A 53 10.30 8.32 4.07
C GLU A 53 11.08 7.05 4.44
N THR A 54 10.38 5.92 4.67
CA THR A 54 11.02 4.63 5.00
C THR A 54 11.73 3.97 3.82
N SER A 55 11.41 4.34 2.58
CA SER A 55 12.00 3.76 1.35
C SER A 55 13.29 4.45 0.91
N VAL A 56 13.65 5.59 1.51
CA VAL A 56 14.81 6.43 1.16
C VAL A 56 15.92 6.31 2.22
N SER A 57 15.88 5.27 3.07
CA SER A 57 16.91 4.97 4.08
C SER A 57 17.89 3.91 3.61
#